data_AF-A0A6V7JVJ3-F1
#
_entry.id   AF-A0A6V7JVJ3-F1
#
_cell.length_a   1.000
_cell.length_b   1.000
_cell.length_c   1.000
_cell.angle_alpha   90.00
_cell.angle_beta   90.00
_cell.angle_gamma   90.00
#
_symmetry.space_group_name_H-M   'P 1'
#
loop_
_entity.id
_entity.type
_entity.pdbx_description
1 polymer ?
#
loop_
_entity_poly.entity_id
_entity_poly.type
_entity_poly.pdbx_seq_one_letter_code
_entity_poly.pdbx_strand_id
1 'polypeptide(L)'
;QIIQLKLDDLYGDLMQSYKKKNFTQFQRIKTDFLELFDDAERVLAAGRHFLLGRWLSDAREMATGDAERRLWEYNARSQITLWGPNGEIRDYANKQWSGVVKDYFKPRWVIFLKALEDSISSGMRFNGTVINRRIFDEVEKPFTLAHTDYPTETE
;
A
#
# COMPACT_ATOMS: atom_id res chain seq x y z
N GLN A 1 -15.75 0.41 -2.96
CA GLN A 1 -16.23 1.80 -3.17
C GLN A 1 -16.53 2.56 -1.87
N ILE A 2 -17.41 2.10 -0.98
CA ILE A 2 -17.76 2.88 0.24
C ILE A 2 -16.55 3.16 1.13
N ILE A 3 -15.68 2.17 1.35
CA ILE A 3 -14.45 2.34 2.16
C ILE A 3 -13.53 3.41 1.57
N GLN A 4 -13.41 3.47 0.24
CA GLN A 4 -12.60 4.49 -0.44
C GLN A 4 -13.16 5.90 -0.20
N LEU A 5 -14.48 6.09 -0.34
CA LEU A 5 -15.10 7.39 -0.07
C LEU A 5 -14.87 7.84 1.40
N LYS A 6 -14.95 6.90 2.35
CA LYS A 6 -14.65 7.20 3.75
C LYS A 6 -13.18 7.55 3.97
N LEU A 7 -12.25 6.89 3.28
CA LEU A 7 -10.83 7.25 3.32
C LEU A 7 -10.61 8.67 2.80
N ASP A 8 -11.29 9.07 1.72
CA ASP A 8 -11.19 10.43 1.16
C ASP A 8 -11.68 11.49 2.17
N ASP A 9 -12.81 11.23 2.84
CA ASP A 9 -13.33 12.12 3.89
C ASP A 9 -12.34 12.25 5.07
N LEU A 10 -11.86 11.12 5.60
CA LEU A 10 -10.90 11.10 6.71
C LEU A 10 -9.55 11.73 6.33
N TYR A 11 -9.12 11.61 5.07
CA TYR A 11 -7.92 12.30 4.58
C TYR A 11 -8.09 13.82 4.66
N GLY A 12 -9.26 14.34 4.26
CA GLY A 12 -9.59 15.76 4.41
C GLY A 12 -9.45 16.22 5.85
N ASP A 13 -10.00 15.47 6.80
CA ASP A 13 -9.95 15.79 8.23
C ASP A 13 -8.55 15.63 8.84
N LEU A 14 -7.77 14.65 8.40
CA LEU A 14 -6.35 14.48 8.74
C LEU A 14 -5.56 15.73 8.36
N MET A 15 -5.70 16.18 7.11
CA MET A 15 -4.94 17.33 6.61
C MET A 15 -5.40 18.63 7.27
N GLN A 16 -6.68 18.76 7.63
CA GLN A 16 -7.15 19.89 8.45
C GLN A 16 -6.55 19.88 9.86
N SER A 17 -6.52 18.71 10.51
CA SER A 17 -5.94 18.55 11.85
C SER A 17 -4.43 18.82 11.85
N TYR A 18 -3.72 18.35 10.82
CA TYR A 18 -2.31 18.64 10.59
C TYR A 18 -2.05 20.15 10.44
N LYS A 19 -2.81 20.84 9.57
CA LYS A 19 -2.69 22.30 9.37
C LYS A 19 -2.92 23.09 10.66
N LYS A 20 -3.89 22.67 11.49
CA LYS A 20 -4.18 23.27 12.80
C LYS A 20 -3.19 22.86 13.90
N LYS A 21 -2.24 21.96 13.60
CA LYS A 21 -1.34 21.32 14.57
C LYS A 21 -2.09 20.67 15.75
N ASN A 22 -3.32 20.20 15.51
CA ASN A 22 -4.11 19.51 16.52
C ASN A 22 -3.65 18.06 16.64
N PHE A 23 -2.63 17.82 17.46
CA PHE A 23 -1.98 16.52 17.61
C PHE A 23 -2.96 15.41 18.03
N THR A 24 -3.76 15.65 19.08
CA THR A 24 -4.72 14.65 19.60
C THR A 24 -5.75 14.24 18.55
N GLN A 25 -6.32 15.22 17.83
CA GLN A 25 -7.28 14.93 16.77
C GLN A 25 -6.62 14.21 15.59
N PHE A 26 -5.42 14.66 15.18
CA PHE A 26 -4.66 14.01 14.11
C PHE A 26 -4.39 12.54 14.45
N GLN A 27 -3.94 12.23 15.67
CA GLN A 27 -3.67 10.86 16.09
C GLN A 27 -4.91 9.97 16.05
N ARG A 28 -6.06 10.48 16.53
CA ARG A 28 -7.31 9.74 16.49
C ARG A 28 -7.72 9.41 15.04
N ILE A 29 -7.78 10.42 14.18
CA ILE A 29 -8.19 10.21 12.78
C ILE A 29 -7.17 9.33 12.04
N LYS A 30 -5.87 9.43 12.36
CA LYS A 30 -4.82 8.56 11.80
C LYS A 30 -5.10 7.10 12.11
N THR A 31 -5.48 6.78 13.35
CA THR A 31 -5.86 5.42 13.76
C THR A 31 -7.07 4.96 12.94
N ASP A 32 -8.17 5.72 12.96
CA ASP A 32 -9.40 5.37 12.23
C ASP A 32 -9.13 5.17 10.72
N PHE A 33 -8.28 6.02 10.12
CA PHE A 33 -7.87 5.94 8.72
C PHE A 33 -7.09 4.65 8.41
N LEU A 34 -6.15 4.26 9.27
CA LEU A 34 -5.36 3.04 9.07
C LEU A 34 -6.18 1.77 9.36
N GLU A 35 -7.15 1.83 10.27
CA GLU A 35 -8.10 0.73 10.52
C GLU A 35 -9.01 0.49 9.30
N LEU A 36 -9.38 1.53 8.55
CA LEU A 36 -10.11 1.34 7.28
C LEU A 36 -9.31 0.55 6.23
N PHE A 37 -7.98 0.58 6.26
CA PHE A 37 -7.18 -0.31 5.41
C PHE A 37 -7.31 -1.78 5.84
N ASP A 38 -7.44 -2.05 7.15
CA ASP A 38 -7.69 -3.41 7.64
C ASP A 38 -9.10 -3.89 7.28
N ASP A 39 -10.09 -3.02 7.36
CA ASP A 39 -11.45 -3.32 6.90
C ASP A 39 -11.50 -3.55 5.39
N ALA A 40 -10.78 -2.75 4.61
CA ALA A 40 -10.63 -2.97 3.17
C ALA A 40 -10.00 -4.33 2.88
N GLU A 41 -8.92 -4.68 3.58
CA GLU A 41 -8.26 -5.98 3.44
C GLU A 41 -9.23 -7.14 3.72
N ARG A 42 -9.99 -7.09 4.82
CA ARG A 42 -10.99 -8.12 5.17
C ARG A 42 -12.06 -8.26 4.09
N VAL A 43 -12.61 -7.16 3.61
CA VAL A 43 -13.66 -7.18 2.58
C VAL A 43 -13.13 -7.74 1.26
N LEU A 44 -11.90 -7.39 0.87
CA LEU A 44 -11.28 -7.88 -0.36
C LEU A 44 -10.92 -9.37 -0.25
N ALA A 45 -10.46 -9.83 0.91
CA ALA A 45 -10.10 -11.23 1.16
C ALA A 45 -11.30 -12.19 1.04
N ALA A 46 -12.52 -11.71 1.28
CA ALA A 46 -13.75 -12.49 1.12
C ALA A 46 -14.15 -12.74 -0.35
N GLY A 47 -13.50 -12.07 -1.31
CA GLY A 47 -13.83 -12.17 -2.72
C GLY A 47 -12.71 -12.80 -3.53
N ARG A 48 -12.94 -13.99 -4.07
CA ARG A 48 -11.95 -14.77 -4.84
C ARG A 48 -11.29 -14.03 -6.02
N HIS A 49 -11.93 -12.99 -6.55
CA HIS A 49 -11.44 -12.20 -7.68
C HIS A 49 -10.61 -10.97 -7.24
N PHE A 50 -10.48 -10.75 -5.93
CA PHE A 50 -9.73 -9.67 -5.33
C PHE A 50 -8.49 -10.16 -4.60
N LEU A 51 -8.06 -11.42 -4.83
CA LEU A 51 -6.90 -12.01 -4.17
C LEU A 51 -5.64 -11.81 -5.01
N LEU A 52 -4.62 -11.15 -4.45
CA LEU A 52 -3.30 -11.07 -5.08
C LEU A 52 -2.67 -12.45 -5.33
N GLY A 53 -2.90 -13.41 -4.43
CA GLY A 53 -2.30 -14.74 -4.52
C GLY A 53 -2.65 -15.46 -5.81
N ARG A 54 -3.84 -15.26 -6.36
CA ARG A 54 -4.23 -15.84 -7.65
C ARG A 54 -3.44 -15.27 -8.81
N TRP A 55 -3.34 -13.95 -8.89
CA TRP A 55 -2.54 -13.27 -9.92
C TRP A 55 -1.08 -13.74 -9.90
N LEU A 56 -0.50 -13.89 -8.71
CA LEU A 56 0.87 -14.37 -8.57
C LEU A 56 1.02 -15.87 -8.85
N SER A 57 0.02 -16.69 -8.50
CA SER A 57 0.00 -18.12 -8.84
C SER A 57 -0.03 -18.31 -10.35
N ASP A 58 -0.97 -17.65 -11.03
CA ASP A 58 -1.10 -17.70 -12.49
C ASP A 58 0.21 -17.30 -13.17
N ALA A 59 0.87 -16.24 -12.70
CA ALA A 59 2.17 -15.83 -13.24
C ALA A 59 3.26 -16.90 -13.05
N ARG A 60 3.34 -17.54 -11.88
CA ARG A 60 4.32 -18.61 -11.61
C ARG A 60 4.05 -19.88 -12.38
N GLU A 61 2.79 -20.20 -12.66
CA GLU A 61 2.39 -21.39 -13.43
C GLU A 61 2.79 -21.31 -14.90
N MET A 62 2.95 -20.10 -15.45
CA MET A 62 3.44 -19.89 -16.82
C MET A 62 4.93 -20.21 -17.00
N ALA A 63 5.68 -20.37 -15.91
CA ALA A 63 7.11 -20.56 -15.93
C ALA A 63 7.53 -22.03 -16.11
N THR A 64 8.62 -22.25 -16.84
CA THR A 64 9.20 -23.58 -17.10
C THR A 64 10.28 -24.01 -16.11
N GLY A 65 10.70 -23.11 -15.20
CA GLY A 65 11.66 -23.41 -14.15
C GLY A 65 11.77 -22.31 -13.10
N ASP A 66 12.53 -22.55 -12.03
CA ASP A 66 12.51 -21.68 -10.84
C ASP A 66 13.05 -20.26 -11.08
N ALA A 67 14.05 -20.11 -11.95
CA ALA A 67 14.54 -18.79 -12.34
C ALA A 67 13.46 -17.99 -13.07
N GLU A 68 12.71 -18.65 -13.95
CA GLU A 68 11.63 -18.03 -14.70
C GLU A 68 10.43 -17.73 -13.79
N ARG A 69 10.10 -18.59 -12.83
CA ARG A 69 9.05 -18.35 -11.82
C ARG A 69 9.28 -17.05 -11.07
N ARG A 70 10.52 -16.81 -10.60
CA ARG A 70 10.89 -15.57 -9.91
C ARG A 70 10.76 -14.34 -10.82
N LEU A 71 11.13 -14.47 -12.10
CA LEU A 71 10.99 -13.38 -13.07
C LEU A 71 9.52 -13.06 -13.35
N TRP A 72 8.68 -14.07 -13.55
CA TRP A 72 7.24 -13.88 -13.76
C TRP A 72 6.56 -13.26 -12.55
N GLU A 73 6.91 -13.67 -11.33
CA GLU A 73 6.39 -13.05 -10.12
C GLU A 73 6.83 -11.60 -9.97
N TYR A 74 8.11 -11.29 -10.23
CA TYR A 74 8.62 -9.92 -10.26
C TYR A 74 7.85 -9.05 -11.27
N ASN A 75 7.62 -9.56 -12.49
CA ASN A 75 6.87 -8.87 -13.53
C ASN A 75 5.42 -8.63 -13.10
N ALA A 76 4.77 -9.65 -12.51
CA ALA A 76 3.39 -9.60 -12.06
C ALA A 76 3.19 -8.56 -10.94
N ARG A 77 4.10 -8.50 -9.97
CA ARG A 77 4.11 -7.49 -8.89
C ARG A 77 4.39 -6.10 -9.44
N SER A 78 5.39 -5.97 -10.31
CA SER A 78 5.80 -4.69 -10.89
C SER A 78 4.68 -4.08 -11.72
N GLN A 79 3.99 -4.86 -12.56
CA GLN A 79 2.93 -4.37 -13.43
C GLN A 79 1.82 -3.64 -12.67
N ILE A 80 1.41 -4.15 -11.50
CA ILE A 80 0.33 -3.56 -10.69
C ILE A 80 0.81 -2.49 -9.70
N THR A 81 2.12 -2.19 -9.66
CA THR A 81 2.74 -1.24 -8.72
C THR A 81 3.65 -0.23 -9.43
N LEU A 82 4.96 -0.48 -9.49
CA LEU A 82 5.97 0.44 -9.99
C LEU A 82 6.00 0.57 -11.53
N TRP A 83 5.44 -0.41 -12.24
CA TRP A 83 5.43 -0.56 -13.69
C TRP A 83 6.81 -0.78 -14.33
N GLY A 84 7.88 -0.25 -13.74
CA GLY A 84 9.26 -0.55 -14.06
C GLY A 84 10.18 -0.46 -12.84
N PRO A 85 11.50 -0.69 -13.02
CA PRO A 85 12.46 -0.84 -11.91
C PRO A 85 12.60 0.38 -11.01
N ASN A 86 12.30 1.58 -11.52
CA ASN A 86 12.44 2.83 -10.78
C ASN A 86 11.12 3.56 -10.56
N GLY A 87 9.98 2.91 -10.79
CA GLY A 87 8.67 3.54 -10.63
C GLY A 87 8.28 4.46 -11.78
N GLU A 88 8.67 4.10 -13.01
CA GLU A 88 8.51 4.91 -14.23
C GLU A 88 7.06 5.39 -14.44
N ILE A 89 6.07 4.54 -14.12
CA ILE A 89 4.64 4.92 -14.14
C ILE A 89 3.94 4.36 -12.90
N ARG A 90 4.43 4.78 -11.73
CA ARG A 90 3.99 4.30 -10.42
C ARG A 90 2.46 4.34 -10.25
N ASP A 91 1.92 3.25 -9.73
CA ASP A 91 0.51 3.02 -9.40
C ASP A 91 -0.47 3.09 -10.59
N TYR A 92 0.01 3.13 -11.84
CA TYR A 92 -0.86 3.25 -13.02
C TYR A 92 -1.89 2.12 -13.14
N ALA A 93 -1.45 0.87 -13.02
CA ALA A 93 -2.31 -0.30 -13.09
C ALA A 93 -2.62 -0.87 -11.69
N ASN A 94 -2.74 0.01 -10.68
CA ASN A 94 -3.08 -0.39 -9.33
C ASN A 94 -4.35 -1.25 -9.27
N LYS A 95 -4.43 -2.06 -8.21
CA LYS A 95 -5.57 -2.93 -7.92
C LYS A 95 -5.96 -2.80 -6.47
N GLN A 96 -7.26 -2.73 -6.21
CA GLN A 96 -7.82 -2.89 -4.87
C GLN A 96 -7.93 -4.39 -4.59
N TRP A 97 -6.80 -5.03 -4.30
CA TRP A 97 -6.72 -6.46 -3.99
C TRP A 97 -6.24 -6.70 -2.57
N SER A 98 -6.75 -7.75 -1.95
CA SER A 98 -6.20 -8.31 -0.71
C SER A 98 -4.73 -8.69 -0.94
N GLY A 99 -3.90 -8.46 0.07
CA GLY A 99 -2.45 -8.52 -0.02
C GLY A 99 -1.82 -7.24 -0.56
N VAL A 100 -2.33 -6.66 -1.66
CA VAL A 100 -1.83 -5.36 -2.16
C VAL A 100 -2.20 -4.23 -1.19
N VAL A 101 -3.43 -4.20 -0.70
CA VAL A 101 -3.88 -3.20 0.29
C VAL A 101 -3.04 -3.32 1.57
N LYS A 102 -2.89 -4.55 2.09
CA LYS A 102 -2.13 -4.84 3.30
C LYS A 102 -0.64 -4.53 3.23
N ASP A 103 0.05 -5.00 2.19
CA ASP A 103 1.53 -5.02 2.15
C ASP A 103 2.13 -3.96 1.22
N TYR A 104 1.33 -3.34 0.35
CA TYR A 104 1.79 -2.26 -0.53
C TYR A 104 1.16 -0.91 -0.14
N PHE A 105 -0.16 -0.77 -0.08
CA PHE A 105 -0.76 0.55 0.18
C PHE A 105 -0.71 1.00 1.64
N LYS A 106 -1.14 0.15 2.59
CA LYS A 106 -1.18 0.51 4.01
C LYS A 106 0.19 0.94 4.55
N PRO A 107 1.31 0.25 4.28
CA PRO A 107 2.62 0.64 4.83
C PRO A 107 3.09 2.00 4.30
N ARG A 108 2.75 2.36 3.05
CA ARG A 108 3.04 3.70 2.48
C ARG A 108 2.34 4.79 3.28
N TRP A 109 1.06 4.57 3.60
CA TRP A 109 0.29 5.49 4.43
C TRP A 109 0.81 5.57 5.87
N VAL A 110 1.25 4.45 6.46
CA VAL A 110 1.88 4.45 7.78
C VAL A 110 3.12 5.37 7.79
N ILE A 111 4.02 5.23 6.80
CA ILE A 111 5.23 6.08 6.70
C ILE A 111 4.84 7.55 6.53
N PHE A 112 3.91 7.85 5.63
CA PHE A 112 3.48 9.22 5.36
C PHE A 112 2.85 9.88 6.60
N LEU A 113 1.88 9.23 7.23
CA LEU A 113 1.16 9.77 8.38
C LEU A 113 2.06 9.87 9.61
N LYS A 114 3.03 8.95 9.77
CA LYS A 114 4.04 9.05 10.83
C LYS A 114 4.92 10.29 10.64
N ALA A 115 5.35 10.57 9.41
CA ALA A 115 6.14 11.77 9.12
C ALA A 115 5.37 13.07 9.39
N LEU A 116 4.06 13.10 9.12
CA LEU A 116 3.21 14.24 9.49
C LEU A 116 3.07 14.37 11.01
N GLU A 117 2.84 13.27 11.72
CA GLU A 117 2.77 13.25 13.18
C GLU A 117 4.06 13.79 13.82
N ASP A 118 5.22 13.31 13.34
CA ASP A 118 6.53 13.73 13.83
C ASP A 118 6.80 15.21 13.52
N SER A 119 6.31 15.71 12.38
CA SER A 119 6.37 17.13 12.03
C SER A 119 5.56 18.00 13.00
N ILE A 120 4.41 17.51 13.49
CA ILE A 120 3.62 18.21 14.52
C ILE A 120 4.35 18.20 15.86
N SER A 121 4.86 17.04 16.30
CA SER A 121 5.42 16.86 17.65
C SER A 121 6.80 17.49 17.83
N SER A 122 7.67 17.39 16.83
CA SER A 122 9.04 17.92 16.86
C SER A 122 9.16 19.36 16.34
N GLY A 123 8.12 19.86 15.66
CA GLY A 123 8.15 21.15 14.96
C GLY A 123 9.00 21.16 13.68
N MET A 124 9.60 20.04 13.30
CA MET A 124 10.36 19.92 12.06
C MET A 124 9.43 19.99 10.84
N ARG A 125 9.91 20.57 9.73
CA ARG A 125 9.13 20.66 8.50
C ARG A 125 9.06 19.30 7.80
N PHE A 126 7.87 18.93 7.33
CA PHE A 126 7.68 17.78 6.46
C PHE A 126 8.47 17.93 5.16
N ASN A 127 9.25 16.93 4.79
CA ASN A 127 10.01 16.89 3.54
C ASN A 127 9.47 15.77 2.63
N GLY A 128 8.60 16.14 1.69
CA GLY A 128 7.95 15.18 0.79
C GLY A 128 8.92 14.37 -0.06
N THR A 129 10.06 14.95 -0.48
CA THR A 129 11.06 14.23 -1.29
C THR A 129 11.71 13.10 -0.50
N VAL A 130 12.10 13.36 0.76
CA VAL A 130 12.70 12.35 1.63
C VAL A 130 11.69 11.25 1.95
N ILE A 131 10.46 11.62 2.27
CA ILE A 131 9.40 10.64 2.59
C ILE A 131 9.02 9.80 1.37
N ASN A 132 8.95 10.40 0.18
CA ASN A 132 8.69 9.65 -1.05
C ASN A 132 9.81 8.65 -1.37
N ARG A 133 11.08 9.05 -1.21
CA ARG A 133 12.22 8.12 -1.35
C ARG A 133 12.15 6.99 -0.33
N ARG A 134 11.86 7.32 0.93
CA ARG A 134 11.71 6.34 2.00
C ARG A 134 10.60 5.32 1.71
N ILE A 135 9.45 5.79 1.21
CA ILE A 135 8.36 4.92 0.77
C ILE A 135 8.80 3.98 -0.36
N PHE A 136 9.52 4.50 -1.35
CA PHE A 136 10.04 3.71 -2.46
C PHE A 136 11.00 2.61 -1.96
N ASP A 137 11.96 2.98 -1.11
CA ASP A 137 13.02 2.09 -0.62
C ASP A 137 12.52 1.06 0.41
N GLU A 138 11.60 1.45 1.30
CA GLU A 138 11.12 0.59 2.40
C GLU A 138 9.90 -0.25 2.03
N VAL A 139 9.12 0.15 1.01
CA VAL A 139 7.85 -0.52 0.67
C VAL A 139 7.79 -0.90 -0.81
N GLU A 140 7.85 0.09 -1.71
CA GLU A 140 7.43 -0.14 -3.09
C GLU A 140 8.39 -1.08 -3.84
N LYS A 141 9.70 -0.87 -3.68
CA LYS A 141 10.72 -1.72 -4.29
C LYS A 141 10.84 -3.09 -3.61
N PRO A 142 10.88 -3.20 -2.26
CA PRO A 142 10.85 -4.50 -1.60
C PRO A 142 9.63 -5.33 -1.98
N PHE A 143 8.45 -4.72 -2.14
CA PHE A 143 7.23 -5.43 -2.54
C PHE A 143 7.37 -6.14 -3.89
N THR A 144 8.03 -5.53 -4.88
CA THR A 144 8.22 -6.16 -6.21
C THR A 144 9.25 -7.26 -6.21
N LEU A 145 10.22 -7.21 -5.29
CA LEU A 145 11.28 -8.20 -5.14
C LEU A 145 10.94 -9.33 -4.16
N ALA A 146 9.82 -9.22 -3.44
CA ALA A 146 9.40 -10.20 -2.45
C ALA A 146 8.91 -11.51 -3.08
N HIS A 147 9.01 -12.58 -2.29
CA HIS A 147 8.45 -13.92 -2.59
C HIS A 147 7.41 -14.35 -1.56
N THR A 148 6.73 -13.38 -0.95
CA THR A 148 5.68 -13.64 0.04
C THR A 148 4.51 -14.36 -0.65
N ASP A 149 4.12 -15.51 -0.11
CA ASP A 149 2.93 -16.23 -0.55
C ASP A 149 1.65 -15.56 -0.02
N TYR A 150 0.65 -15.48 -0.89
CA TYR A 150 -0.67 -14.92 -0.57
C TYR A 150 -1.75 -15.98 -0.81
N PRO A 151 -2.85 -15.96 -0.05
CA PRO A 151 -3.97 -16.89 -0.27
C PRO A 151 -4.50 -16.86 -1.70
N THR A 152 -4.74 -18.04 -2.26
CA THR A 152 -5.39 -18.23 -3.57
C THR A 152 -6.87 -18.58 -3.44
N GLU A 153 -7.34 -18.90 -2.24
CA GLU A 153 -8.74 -19.14 -1.92
C GLU A 153 -9.18 -18.17 -0.82
N THR A 154 -10.48 -17.91 -0.75
CA THR A 154 -11.07 -17.06 0.28
C THR A 154 -11.06 -17.79 1.62
N GLU A 155 -10.90 -17.03 2.71
CA GLU A 155 -11.09 -17.56 4.08
C GLU A 155 -12.53 -18.00 4.35
#